data_AF-A0A423W2B6-F1
#
_entry.id   AF-A0A423W2B6-F1
#
_cell.length_a   1.000
_cell.length_b   1.000
_cell.length_c   1.000
_cell.angle_alpha   90.00
_cell.angle_beta   90.00
_cell.angle_gamma   90.00
#
_symmetry.space_group_name_H-M   'P 1'
#
loop_
_entity.id
_entity.type
_entity.pdbx_description
1 polymer ?
#
loop_
_entity_poly.entity_id
_entity_poly.type
_entity_poly.pdbx_seq_one_letter_code
_entity_poly.pdbx_strand_id
1 'polypeptide(L)'
;MYYGYAAPHDEKRPYYNDGKATELLFANQLTIYICAGVVKLAVACVLLRIVTTKSLRWLLYCSMLVVTAWTVVMTIYASWLCASGGSSNYAGSKTCAYIGYFRTSSNIVIDYFYALLPVNILWNVKMNIKIKLSVLFLLGLGAFASSATIVKLVIIINLQTAKGARASALHYDLLLWADIELGMAIFAASAAALRPLLRRSTSPSQ
;
A
#
# COMPACT_ATOMS: atom_id res chain seq x y z
N MET A 1 21.70 -11.49 7.40
CA MET A 1 22.16 -10.13 7.03
C MET A 1 23.07 -9.62 8.14
N TYR A 2 24.19 -8.98 7.80
CA TYR A 2 25.23 -8.53 8.77
C TYR A 2 25.01 -7.11 9.34
N TYR A 3 23.98 -6.39 8.87
CA TYR A 3 23.67 -5.00 9.25
C TYR A 3 22.15 -4.78 9.39
N GLY A 4 21.72 -3.93 10.34
CA GLY A 4 20.32 -3.50 10.53
C GLY A 4 19.65 -3.98 11.83
N TYR A 5 18.39 -3.57 12.05
CA TYR A 5 17.57 -3.88 13.24
C TYR A 5 17.35 -5.40 13.46
N ALA A 6 17.60 -6.23 12.45
CA ALA A 6 17.51 -7.69 12.49
C ALA A 6 18.88 -8.41 12.59
N ALA A 7 19.97 -7.66 12.82
CA ALA A 7 21.26 -8.27 13.13
C ALA A 7 21.21 -9.00 14.50
N PRO A 8 21.89 -10.15 14.67
CA PRO A 8 21.91 -10.86 15.94
C PRO A 8 22.38 -9.94 17.08
N HIS A 9 21.61 -9.88 18.17
CA HIS A 9 21.80 -8.96 19.30
C HIS A 9 23.08 -9.18 20.11
N ASP A 10 23.89 -10.20 19.78
CA ASP A 10 25.08 -10.58 20.55
C ASP A 10 26.26 -9.62 20.36
N GLU A 11 26.23 -8.71 19.37
CA GLU A 11 27.23 -7.66 19.21
C GLU A 11 26.57 -6.27 19.09
N LYS A 12 26.32 -5.62 20.24
CA LYS A 12 26.04 -4.18 20.26
C LYS A 12 27.24 -3.44 19.67
N ARG A 13 27.14 -3.04 18.40
CA ARG A 13 28.21 -2.30 17.74
C ARG A 13 28.41 -0.94 18.43
N PRO A 14 29.65 -0.49 18.63
CA PRO A 14 29.95 0.71 19.43
C PRO A 14 29.35 2.02 18.86
N TYR A 15 28.97 2.03 17.59
CA TYR A 15 28.35 3.17 16.90
C TYR A 15 26.83 3.03 16.68
N TYR A 16 26.22 1.94 17.17
CA TYR A 16 24.78 1.71 17.00
C TYR A 16 24.00 2.44 18.10
N ASN A 17 23.25 3.46 17.70
CA ASN A 17 22.37 4.20 18.59
C ASN A 17 20.93 3.69 18.43
N ASP A 18 20.50 2.84 19.38
CA ASP A 18 19.16 2.23 19.42
C ASP A 18 18.03 3.27 19.33
N GLY A 19 18.24 4.47 19.91
CA GLY A 19 17.28 5.56 19.87
C GLY A 19 17.04 6.10 18.46
N LYS A 20 18.12 6.39 17.73
CA LYS A 20 18.04 6.88 16.34
C LYS A 20 17.47 5.81 15.39
N ALA A 21 17.78 4.54 15.62
CA ALA A 21 17.26 3.44 14.80
C ALA A 21 15.74 3.31 14.94
N THR A 22 15.21 3.46 16.15
CA THR A 22 13.77 3.40 16.42
C THR A 22 13.03 4.60 15.83
N GLU A 23 13.62 5.80 15.91
CA GLU A 23 13.08 7.02 15.31
C GLU A 23 12.97 6.91 13.78
N LEU A 24 14.02 6.42 13.12
CA LEU A 24 14.04 6.20 11.67
C LEU A 24 13.03 5.13 11.23
N LEU A 25 12.88 4.05 12.00
CA LEU A 25 11.89 3.01 11.70
C LEU A 25 10.46 3.55 11.75
N PHE A 26 10.19 4.39 12.76
CA PHE A 26 8.91 5.06 12.92
C PHE A 26 8.63 6.05 11.78
N ALA A 27 9.63 6.86 11.41
CA ALA A 27 9.54 7.78 10.27
C ALA A 27 9.27 7.03 8.95
N ASN A 28 9.91 5.88 8.72
CA ASN A 28 9.67 5.06 7.54
C ASN A 28 8.21 4.54 7.51
N GLN A 29 7.73 4.00 8.62
CA GLN A 29 6.38 3.46 8.72
C GLN A 29 5.30 4.54 8.50
N LEU A 30 5.50 5.73 9.06
CA LEU A 30 4.68 6.91 8.80
C LEU A 30 4.65 7.29 7.31
N THR A 31 5.83 7.33 6.70
CA THR A 31 5.99 7.68 5.28
C THR A 31 5.25 6.68 4.40
N ILE A 32 5.40 5.38 4.66
CA ILE A 32 4.70 4.32 3.93
C ILE A 32 3.18 4.50 4.03
N TYR A 33 2.66 4.85 5.21
CA TYR A 33 1.22 5.05 5.42
C TYR A 33 0.66 6.26 4.67
N ILE A 34 1.38 7.38 4.67
CA ILE A 34 0.97 8.58 3.93
C ILE A 34 1.03 8.30 2.43
N CYS A 35 2.14 7.73 1.95
CA CYS A 35 2.31 7.40 0.54
C CYS A 35 1.25 6.42 0.03
N ALA A 36 0.88 5.41 0.82
CA ALA A 36 -0.18 4.46 0.44
C ALA A 36 -1.54 5.16 0.24
N GLY A 37 -1.87 6.16 1.06
CA GLY A 37 -3.08 6.97 0.88
C GLY A 37 -3.03 7.83 -0.37
N VAL A 38 -1.90 8.52 -0.59
CA VAL A 38 -1.69 9.38 -1.77
C VAL A 38 -1.80 8.60 -3.08
N VAL A 39 -1.24 7.38 -3.14
CA VAL A 39 -1.33 6.51 -4.32
C VAL A 39 -2.78 6.17 -4.66
N LYS A 40 -3.60 5.83 -3.66
CA LYS A 40 -5.03 5.54 -3.88
C LYS A 40 -5.78 6.75 -4.41
N LEU A 41 -5.48 7.94 -3.90
CA LEU A 41 -6.08 9.19 -4.41
C LEU A 41 -5.64 9.47 -5.86
N ALA A 42 -4.38 9.24 -6.20
CA ALA A 42 -3.90 9.39 -7.56
C ALA A 42 -4.64 8.45 -8.53
N VAL A 43 -4.82 7.18 -8.17
CA VAL A 43 -5.60 6.21 -8.95
C VAL A 43 -7.06 6.65 -9.08
N ALA A 44 -7.69 7.09 -7.99
CA ALA A 44 -9.06 7.57 -8.01
C ALA A 44 -9.23 8.82 -8.91
N CYS A 45 -8.28 9.76 -8.90
CA CYS A 45 -8.27 10.90 -9.80
C CYS A 45 -8.18 10.48 -11.28
N VAL A 46 -7.36 9.48 -11.61
CA VAL A 46 -7.26 8.94 -12.98
C VAL A 46 -8.59 8.29 -13.39
N LEU A 47 -9.23 7.53 -12.51
CA LEU A 47 -10.54 6.93 -12.75
C LEU A 47 -11.63 7.99 -12.97
N LEU A 48 -11.63 9.06 -12.17
CA LEU A 48 -12.58 10.17 -12.27
C LEU A 48 -12.54 10.86 -13.64
N ARG A 49 -11.33 10.94 -14.24
CA ARG A 49 -11.13 11.46 -15.59
C ARG A 49 -11.70 10.55 -16.69
N ILE A 50 -11.75 9.24 -16.45
CA ILE A 50 -12.25 8.24 -17.42
C ILE A 50 -13.79 8.15 -17.36
N VAL A 51 -14.37 8.29 -16.16
CA VAL A 51 -15.81 8.17 -15.95
C VAL A 51 -16.55 9.38 -16.55
N THR A 52 -17.52 9.07 -17.41
CA THR A 52 -18.43 10.05 -18.02
C THR A 52 -19.79 10.12 -17.32
N THR A 53 -20.19 9.08 -16.59
CA THR A 53 -21.50 8.99 -15.91
C THR A 53 -21.52 9.72 -14.57
N LYS A 54 -22.59 10.49 -14.31
CA LYS A 54 -22.72 11.31 -13.09
C LYS A 54 -22.79 10.47 -11.81
N SER A 55 -23.52 9.34 -11.83
CA SER A 55 -23.67 8.46 -10.65
C SER A 55 -22.33 7.86 -10.22
N LEU A 56 -21.50 7.45 -11.17
CA LEU A 56 -20.21 6.83 -10.88
C LEU A 56 -19.15 7.87 -10.47
N ARG A 57 -19.25 9.11 -10.96
CA ARG A 57 -18.47 10.23 -10.42
C ARG A 57 -18.80 10.50 -8.95
N TRP A 58 -20.08 10.53 -8.59
CA TRP A 58 -20.50 10.70 -7.20
C TRP A 58 -19.99 9.57 -6.32
N LEU A 59 -20.09 8.32 -6.78
CA LEU A 59 -19.53 7.16 -6.08
C LEU A 59 -18.01 7.27 -5.87
N LEU A 60 -17.27 7.75 -6.88
CA LEU A 60 -15.82 7.98 -6.77
C LEU A 60 -15.48 9.13 -5.80
N TYR A 61 -16.24 10.22 -5.79
CA TYR A 61 -16.04 11.28 -4.80
C TYR A 61 -16.27 10.77 -3.38
N CYS A 62 -17.36 10.02 -3.15
CA CYS A 62 -17.61 9.37 -1.87
C CYS A 62 -16.48 8.42 -1.48
N SER A 63 -16.01 7.57 -2.40
CA SER A 63 -14.95 6.61 -2.12
C SER A 63 -13.61 7.31 -1.84
N MET A 64 -13.30 8.42 -2.51
CA MET A 64 -12.11 9.23 -2.21
C MET A 64 -12.19 9.81 -0.80
N LEU A 65 -13.34 10.37 -0.40
CA LEU A 65 -13.56 10.95 0.93
C LEU A 65 -13.45 9.89 2.04
N VAL A 66 -14.02 8.71 1.82
CA VAL A 66 -13.93 7.58 2.76
C VAL A 66 -12.48 7.11 2.89
N VAL A 67 -11.75 6.98 1.78
CA VAL A 67 -10.34 6.53 1.80
C VAL A 67 -9.43 7.57 2.45
N THR A 68 -9.62 8.87 2.19
CA THR A 68 -8.84 9.91 2.87
C THR A 68 -9.10 9.91 4.37
N ALA A 69 -10.37 9.90 4.78
CA ALA A 69 -10.72 9.83 6.20
C ALA A 69 -10.13 8.58 6.86
N TRP A 70 -10.25 7.41 6.21
CA TRP A 70 -9.70 6.16 6.70
C TRP A 70 -8.18 6.17 6.85
N THR A 71 -7.47 6.65 5.83
CA THR A 71 -6.00 6.72 5.84
C THR A 71 -5.51 7.68 6.92
N VAL A 72 -6.16 8.83 7.09
CA VAL A 72 -5.84 9.80 8.14
C VAL A 72 -6.08 9.21 9.53
N VAL A 73 -7.26 8.66 9.77
CA VAL A 73 -7.62 8.02 11.05
C VAL A 73 -6.62 6.91 11.37
N MET A 74 -6.37 5.98 10.46
CA MET A 74 -5.47 4.85 10.69
C MET A 74 -4.02 5.29 10.90
N THR A 75 -3.58 6.37 10.24
CA THR A 75 -2.23 6.92 10.44
C THR A 75 -2.11 7.56 11.82
N ILE A 76 -3.09 8.36 12.23
CA ILE A 76 -3.14 8.96 13.58
C ILE A 76 -3.16 7.87 14.65
N TYR A 77 -4.03 6.85 14.52
CA TYR A 77 -4.10 5.75 15.49
C TYR A 77 -2.79 4.95 15.54
N ALA A 78 -2.18 4.63 14.40
CA ALA A 78 -0.92 3.90 14.38
C ALA A 78 0.23 4.72 15.03
N SER A 79 0.26 6.02 14.78
CA SER A 79 1.26 6.94 15.34
C SER A 79 1.06 7.23 16.82
N TRP A 80 -0.17 7.32 17.31
CA TRP A 80 -0.41 7.64 18.73
C TRP A 80 -0.38 6.40 19.63
N LEU A 81 -1.06 5.31 19.24
CA LEU A 81 -1.17 4.11 20.09
C LEU A 81 0.09 3.25 20.05
N CYS A 82 0.72 3.08 18.88
CA CYS A 82 1.84 2.14 18.75
C CYS A 82 3.22 2.81 18.83
N ALA A 83 3.35 4.14 18.75
CA ALA A 83 4.63 4.85 18.99
C ALA A 83 4.92 5.08 20.48
N SER A 84 3.88 5.32 21.29
CA SER A 84 4.04 5.52 22.75
C SER A 84 4.51 4.26 23.49
N GLY A 85 4.46 3.08 22.85
CA GLY A 85 4.82 1.80 23.45
C GLY A 85 6.27 1.37 23.29
N GLY A 86 7.12 2.12 22.57
CA GLY A 86 8.53 1.78 22.35
C GLY A 86 8.71 0.47 21.56
N SER A 87 9.09 0.59 20.29
CA SER A 87 9.13 -0.48 19.28
C SER A 87 7.77 -0.81 18.66
N SER A 88 7.83 -1.16 17.37
CA SER A 88 6.79 -1.77 16.55
C SER A 88 6.18 -3.00 17.25
N ASN A 89 5.30 -2.78 18.22
CA ASN A 89 4.73 -3.83 19.05
C ASN A 89 3.49 -4.45 18.37
N TYR A 90 3.66 -4.97 17.16
CA TYR A 90 2.83 -6.09 16.72
C TYR A 90 3.07 -7.33 17.61
N ALA A 91 4.18 -7.35 18.36
CA ALA A 91 4.59 -8.45 19.24
C ALA A 91 4.18 -8.29 20.73
N GLY A 92 3.78 -7.09 21.18
CA GLY A 92 3.58 -6.82 22.62
C GLY A 92 2.14 -6.46 23.05
N SER A 93 1.33 -5.89 22.16
CA SER A 93 -0.03 -5.45 22.47
C SER A 93 -1.05 -6.05 21.50
N LYS A 94 -1.97 -6.87 22.03
CA LYS A 94 -3.05 -7.50 21.24
C LYS A 94 -3.85 -6.44 20.47
N THR A 95 -4.06 -5.26 21.06
CA THR A 95 -4.79 -4.14 20.46
C THR A 95 -4.12 -3.60 19.20
N CYS A 96 -2.79 -3.38 19.21
CA CYS A 96 -2.05 -2.93 18.03
C CYS A 96 -2.09 -3.98 16.90
N ALA A 97 -2.03 -5.27 17.23
CA ALA A 97 -2.12 -6.34 16.23
C ALA A 97 -3.50 -6.38 15.56
N TYR A 98 -4.60 -6.34 16.32
CA TYR A 98 -5.96 -6.32 15.76
C TYR A 98 -6.20 -5.10 14.86
N ILE A 99 -5.73 -3.93 15.26
CA ILE A 99 -5.82 -2.70 14.44
C ILE A 99 -5.04 -2.88 13.14
N GLY A 100 -3.82 -3.45 13.20
CA GLY A 100 -3.01 -3.75 12.03
C GLY A 100 -3.68 -4.73 11.06
N TYR A 101 -4.32 -5.78 11.58
CA TYR A 101 -5.10 -6.72 10.78
C TYR A 101 -6.27 -6.05 10.09
N PHE A 102 -7.09 -5.33 10.86
CA PHE A 102 -8.26 -4.65 10.34
C PHE A 102 -7.91 -3.59 9.30
N ARG A 103 -6.81 -2.87 9.51
CA ARG A 103 -6.26 -1.93 8.53
C ARG A 103 -5.85 -2.65 7.25
N THR A 104 -5.07 -3.73 7.36
CA THR A 104 -4.56 -4.47 6.20
C THR A 104 -5.69 -5.10 5.40
N SER A 105 -6.65 -5.75 6.07
CA SER A 105 -7.81 -6.37 5.42
C SER A 105 -8.67 -5.33 4.68
N SER A 106 -8.97 -4.21 5.32
CA SER A 106 -9.75 -3.13 4.71
C SER A 106 -9.01 -2.50 3.53
N ASN A 107 -7.68 -2.37 3.64
CA ASN A 107 -6.85 -1.83 2.57
C ASN A 107 -6.91 -2.70 1.32
N ILE A 108 -6.84 -4.02 1.49
CA ILE A 108 -6.99 -5.02 0.41
C ILE A 108 -8.36 -4.89 -0.25
N VAL A 109 -9.45 -4.80 0.53
CA VAL A 109 -10.80 -4.66 0.00
C VAL A 109 -10.93 -3.39 -0.86
N ILE A 110 -10.36 -2.28 -0.38
CA ILE A 110 -10.33 -1.02 -1.12
C ILE A 110 -9.56 -1.17 -2.44
N ASP A 111 -8.41 -1.86 -2.42
CA ASP A 111 -7.60 -2.07 -3.63
C ASP A 111 -8.33 -2.92 -4.67
N TYR A 112 -9.02 -3.99 -4.26
CA TYR A 112 -9.88 -4.78 -5.14
C TYR A 112 -11.05 -3.96 -5.70
N PHE A 113 -11.66 -3.10 -4.87
CA PHE A 113 -12.75 -2.24 -5.31
C PHE A 113 -12.29 -1.29 -6.43
N TYR A 114 -11.17 -0.59 -6.24
CA TYR A 114 -10.62 0.31 -7.26
C TYR A 114 -10.07 -0.43 -8.49
N ALA A 115 -9.63 -1.68 -8.35
CA ALA A 115 -9.19 -2.50 -9.48
C ALA A 115 -10.37 -3.00 -10.34
N LEU A 116 -11.49 -3.39 -9.72
CA LEU A 116 -12.67 -3.91 -10.42
C LEU A 116 -13.51 -2.81 -11.08
N LEU A 117 -13.53 -1.62 -10.49
CA LEU A 117 -14.30 -0.48 -10.98
C LEU A 117 -14.03 -0.12 -12.46
N PRO A 118 -12.78 0.04 -12.93
CA PRO A 118 -12.49 0.28 -14.35
C PRO A 118 -12.89 -0.89 -15.25
N VAL A 119 -12.74 -2.14 -14.80
CA VAL A 119 -13.11 -3.33 -15.59
C VAL A 119 -14.60 -3.33 -15.87
N ASN A 120 -15.41 -3.07 -14.85
CA ASN A 120 -16.86 -3.08 -14.99
C ASN A 120 -17.36 -1.93 -15.89
N ILE A 121 -16.74 -0.74 -15.80
CA ILE A 121 -17.02 0.37 -16.73
C ILE A 121 -16.72 -0.04 -18.17
N LEU A 122 -15.56 -0.67 -18.39
CA LEU A 122 -15.07 -0.98 -19.73
C LEU A 122 -15.78 -2.16 -20.38
N TRP A 123 -16.37 -3.07 -19.60
CA TRP A 123 -17.12 -4.22 -20.13
C TRP A 123 -18.34 -3.81 -20.95
N ASN A 124 -18.97 -2.69 -20.59
CA ASN A 124 -20.17 -2.18 -21.27
C ASN A 124 -19.87 -1.23 -22.45
N VAL A 125 -18.60 -0.91 -22.73
CA VAL A 125 -18.24 0.08 -23.77
C VAL A 125 -17.41 -0.60 -24.86
N LYS A 126 -17.86 -0.50 -26.12
CA LYS A 126 -17.09 -0.92 -27.31
C LYS A 126 -15.86 -0.02 -27.49
N MET A 127 -14.77 -0.33 -26.79
CA MET A 127 -13.49 0.40 -26.89
C MET A 127 -12.47 -0.32 -27.78
N ASN A 128 -11.58 0.45 -28.41
CA ASN A 128 -10.46 -0.04 -29.21
C ASN A 128 -9.55 -1.00 -28.42
N ILE A 129 -9.06 -2.06 -29.08
CA ILE A 129 -8.19 -3.10 -28.51
C ILE A 129 -6.97 -2.51 -27.79
N LYS A 130 -6.37 -1.44 -28.34
CA LYS A 130 -5.23 -0.73 -27.72
C LYS A 130 -5.56 -0.23 -26.29
N ILE A 131 -6.78 0.28 -26.10
CA ILE A 131 -7.26 0.83 -24.83
C ILE A 131 -7.57 -0.30 -23.83
N LYS A 132 -8.06 -1.44 -24.34
CA LYS A 132 -8.32 -2.66 -23.57
C LYS A 132 -7.01 -3.29 -23.06
N LEU A 133 -5.96 -3.31 -23.88
CA LEU A 133 -4.66 -3.88 -23.51
C LEU A 133 -3.98 -3.07 -22.40
N SER A 134 -3.99 -1.73 -22.46
CA SER A 134 -3.43 -0.90 -21.37
C SER A 134 -4.16 -1.13 -20.04
N VAL A 135 -5.48 -1.36 -20.07
CA VAL A 135 -6.25 -1.64 -18.85
C VAL A 135 -5.87 -3.00 -18.29
N LEU A 136 -5.76 -4.01 -19.16
CA LEU A 136 -5.35 -5.34 -18.75
C LEU A 136 -3.96 -5.32 -18.11
N PHE A 137 -3.02 -4.54 -18.67
CA PHE A 137 -1.70 -4.35 -18.10
C PHE A 137 -1.74 -3.69 -16.71
N LEU A 138 -2.52 -2.61 -16.54
CA LEU A 138 -2.68 -1.95 -15.24
C LEU A 138 -3.36 -2.87 -14.22
N LEU A 139 -4.33 -3.67 -14.65
CA LEU A 139 -4.99 -4.66 -13.81
C LEU A 139 -4.01 -5.75 -13.36
N GLY A 140 -3.14 -6.21 -14.27
CA GLY A 140 -2.08 -7.17 -13.97
C GLY A 140 -1.07 -6.65 -12.95
N LEU A 141 -0.66 -5.38 -13.07
CA LEU A 141 0.19 -4.72 -12.06
C LEU A 141 -0.51 -4.63 -10.70
N GLY A 142 -1.81 -4.32 -10.67
CA GLY A 142 -2.61 -4.32 -9.45
C GLY A 142 -2.74 -5.72 -8.81
N ALA A 143 -2.93 -6.75 -9.62
CA ALA A 143 -2.97 -8.14 -9.15
C ALA A 143 -1.61 -8.59 -8.60
N PHE A 144 -0.52 -8.19 -9.24
CA PHE A 144 0.84 -8.47 -8.75
C PHE A 144 1.10 -7.74 -7.42
N ALA A 145 0.69 -6.48 -7.28
CA ALA A 145 0.73 -5.76 -6.01
C ALA A 145 -0.10 -6.46 -4.92
N SER A 146 -1.31 -6.93 -5.25
CA SER A 146 -2.15 -7.67 -4.31
C SER A 146 -1.51 -8.99 -3.86
N SER A 147 -0.73 -9.66 -4.72
CA SER A 147 -0.01 -10.88 -4.34
C SER A 147 1.07 -10.60 -3.27
N ALA A 148 1.73 -9.45 -3.34
CA ALA A 148 2.68 -9.01 -2.32
C ALA A 148 1.99 -8.76 -0.97
N THR A 149 0.76 -8.22 -0.97
CA THR A 149 -0.03 -8.05 0.25
C THR A 149 -0.40 -9.38 0.91
N ILE A 150 -0.63 -10.44 0.13
CA ILE A 150 -0.89 -11.80 0.67
C ILE A 150 0.36 -12.32 1.39
N VAL A 151 1.55 -12.15 0.81
CA VAL A 151 2.81 -12.53 1.48
C VAL A 151 2.97 -11.76 2.79
N LYS A 152 2.69 -10.45 2.77
CA LYS A 152 2.70 -9.61 3.98
C LYS A 152 1.73 -10.13 5.05
N LEU A 153 0.51 -10.53 4.67
CA LEU A 153 -0.47 -11.09 5.60
C LEU A 153 0.03 -12.38 6.27
N VAL A 154 0.66 -13.27 5.50
CA VAL A 154 1.28 -14.51 6.02
C VAL A 154 2.39 -14.19 7.01
N ILE A 155 3.21 -13.16 6.74
CA ILE A 155 4.26 -12.72 7.67
C ILE A 155 3.66 -12.22 8.98
N ILE A 156 2.61 -11.38 8.94
CA ILE A 156 1.93 -10.87 10.15
C ILE A 156 1.40 -12.03 11.00
N ILE A 157 0.79 -13.05 10.38
CA ILE A 157 0.29 -14.25 11.08
C ILE A 157 1.43 -15.01 11.77
N ASN A 158 2.55 -15.21 11.08
CA ASN A 158 3.71 -15.88 11.67
C ASN A 158 4.37 -15.05 12.79
N LEU A 159 4.24 -13.72 12.72
CA LEU A 159 4.77 -12.79 13.72
C LEU A 159 4.05 -12.90 15.06
N GLN A 160 2.77 -13.29 15.08
CA GLN A 160 2.01 -13.52 16.32
C GLN A 160 2.50 -14.74 17.11
N THR A 161 3.09 -15.73 16.42
CA THR A 161 3.55 -16.99 17.02
C THR A 161 5.05 -16.98 17.30
N ALA A 162 5.81 -16.10 16.64
CA ALA A 162 7.26 -16.02 16.76
C ALA A 162 7.70 -15.28 18.05
N LYS A 163 8.68 -15.83 18.76
CA LYS A 163 9.36 -15.20 19.92
C LYS A 163 10.87 -15.09 19.68
N GLY A 164 11.51 -14.08 20.28
CA GLY A 164 12.96 -13.88 20.21
C GLY A 164 13.45 -13.38 18.84
N ALA A 165 14.68 -13.75 18.45
CA ALA A 165 15.35 -13.30 17.21
C ALA A 165 14.53 -13.55 15.93
N ARG A 166 13.63 -14.55 15.95
CA ARG A 166 12.75 -14.87 14.82
C ARG A 166 11.65 -13.82 14.61
N ALA A 167 11.20 -13.14 15.67
CA ALA A 167 10.22 -12.05 15.57
C ALA A 167 10.85 -10.77 15.00
N SER A 168 12.11 -10.48 15.33
CA SER A 168 12.88 -9.34 14.80
C SER A 168 13.13 -9.51 13.29
N ALA A 169 13.50 -10.71 12.87
CA ALA A 169 13.69 -11.04 11.45
C ALA A 169 12.37 -10.91 10.66
N LEU A 170 11.25 -11.41 11.20
CA LEU A 170 9.95 -11.30 10.55
C LEU A 170 9.44 -9.86 10.45
N HIS A 171 9.70 -9.02 11.46
CA HIS A 171 9.36 -7.59 11.39
C HIS A 171 10.10 -6.87 10.27
N TYR A 172 11.34 -7.25 10.02
CA TYR A 172 12.12 -6.68 8.94
C TYR A 172 11.61 -7.14 7.57
N ASP A 173 11.34 -8.43 7.40
CA ASP A 173 10.72 -8.94 6.17
C ASP A 173 9.37 -8.27 5.91
N LEU A 174 8.59 -7.99 6.96
CA LEU A 174 7.35 -7.25 6.86
C LEU A 174 7.56 -5.83 6.30
N LEU A 175 8.56 -5.11 6.80
CA LEU A 175 8.90 -3.76 6.31
C LEU A 175 9.35 -3.79 4.85
N LEU A 176 10.26 -4.71 4.51
CA LEU A 176 10.74 -4.87 3.13
C LEU A 176 9.60 -5.14 2.15
N TRP A 177 8.70 -6.07 2.51
CA TRP A 177 7.54 -6.38 1.68
C TRP A 177 6.59 -5.19 1.57
N ALA A 178 6.43 -4.39 2.62
CA ALA A 178 5.63 -3.17 2.58
C ALA A 178 6.24 -2.09 1.65
N ASP A 179 7.57 -1.93 1.66
CA ASP A 179 8.27 -1.01 0.77
C ASP A 179 8.17 -1.45 -0.70
N ILE A 180 8.34 -2.76 -0.97
CA ILE A 180 8.20 -3.33 -2.32
C ILE A 180 6.76 -3.16 -2.82
N GLU A 181 5.76 -3.46 -1.97
CA GLU A 181 4.33 -3.28 -2.26
C GLU A 181 4.03 -1.81 -2.62
N LEU A 182 4.53 -0.87 -1.82
CA LEU A 182 4.33 0.56 -2.06
C LEU A 182 4.98 1.01 -3.36
N GLY A 183 6.21 0.56 -3.64
CA GLY A 183 6.92 0.87 -4.88
C GLY A 183 6.16 0.38 -6.11
N MET A 184 5.62 -0.84 -6.07
CA MET A 184 4.79 -1.39 -7.14
C MET A 184 3.47 -0.61 -7.32
N ALA A 185 2.84 -0.20 -6.22
CA ALA A 185 1.62 0.60 -6.25
C ALA A 185 1.85 1.99 -6.88
N ILE A 186 2.95 2.67 -6.52
CA ILE A 186 3.36 3.95 -7.12
C ILE A 186 3.64 3.78 -8.61
N PHE A 187 4.36 2.73 -8.99
CA PHE A 187 4.67 2.44 -10.39
C PHE A 187 3.40 2.19 -11.20
N ALA A 188 2.47 1.37 -10.67
CA ALA A 188 1.18 1.10 -11.30
C ALA A 188 0.33 2.37 -11.44
N ALA A 189 0.26 3.21 -10.40
CA ALA A 189 -0.46 4.48 -10.44
C ALA A 189 0.14 5.47 -11.45
N SER A 190 1.47 5.55 -11.51
CA SER A 190 2.18 6.40 -12.48
C SER A 190 1.94 5.91 -13.92
N ALA A 191 1.99 4.60 -14.16
CA ALA A 191 1.64 4.00 -15.44
C ALA A 191 0.18 4.29 -15.83
N ALA A 192 -0.75 4.25 -14.86
CA ALA A 192 -2.15 4.58 -15.08
C ALA A 192 -2.33 6.05 -15.49
N ALA A 193 -1.59 6.97 -14.87
CA ALA A 193 -1.58 8.40 -15.19
C ALA A 193 -0.93 8.70 -16.55
N LEU A 194 0.05 7.89 -16.99
CA LEU A 194 0.74 8.05 -18.28
C LEU A 194 -0.08 7.59 -19.49
N ARG A 195 -1.04 6.68 -19.28
CA ARG A 195 -1.95 6.14 -20.32
C ARG A 195 -2.55 7.20 -21.27
N PRO A 196 -3.14 8.32 -20.81
CA PRO A 196 -3.68 9.36 -21.70
C PRO A 196 -2.60 10.05 -22.55
N LEU A 197 -1.38 10.21 -22.04
CA LEU A 197 -0.27 10.83 -22.78
C LEU A 197 0.25 9.90 -23.88
N LEU A 198 0.40 8.61 -23.59
CA LEU A 198 0.80 7.60 -24.57
C LEU A 198 -0.21 7.48 -25.72
N ARG A 199 -1.51 7.61 -25.42
CA ARG A 199 -2.57 7.69 -26.45
C ARG A 199 -2.41 8.90 -27.37
N ARG A 200 -1.97 10.05 -26.84
CA ARG A 200 -1.79 11.27 -27.64
C ARG A 200 -0.56 11.18 -28.55
N SER A 201 0.54 10.58 -28.07
CA SER A 201 1.77 10.43 -28.84
C SER A 201 1.71 9.38 -29.95
N THR A 202 0.76 8.43 -29.87
CA THR A 202 0.56 7.38 -30.88
C THR A 202 -0.59 7.66 -31.83
N SER A 203 -1.23 8.82 -31.72
CA SER A 203 -2.12 9.33 -32.77
C SER A 203 -1.24 9.92 -33.87
N PRO A 204 -1.23 9.38 -35.09
CA PRO A 204 -0.69 10.09 -36.23
C PRO A 204 -1.42 11.43 -36.29
N SER A 205 -0.67 12.51 -36.48
CA SER A 205 -1.21 13.78 -36.96
C SER A 205 -2.00 13.50 -38.24
N GLN A 206 -3.33 13.56 -38.14
CA GLN A 206 -4.19 13.88 -39.27
C GLN A 206 -4.74 15.27 -39.03
#